data_AF-A0A7S2PXI6-F1
#
_entry.id   AF-A0A7S2PXI6-F1
#
_cell.length_a   1.000
_cell.length_b   1.000
_cell.length_c   1.000
_cell.angle_alpha   90.00
_cell.angle_beta   90.00
_cell.angle_gamma   90.00
#
_symmetry.space_group_name_H-M   'P 1'
#
loop_
_entity.id
_entity.type
_entity.pdbx_description
1 polymer ?
#
loop_
_entity_poly.entity_id
_entity_poly.type
_entity_poly.pdbx_seq_one_letter_code
_entity_poly.pdbx_strand_id
1 'polypeptide(L)'
;SCGSLSCATCTPRCTSAVDGDAAELALAPAGGGSGGDGGAPGFRVMAPMPLVSGAAAPSRDTGGESHYSPGSLVSVGVGPEDLLASALVLEAQLRRHAWLHWALVPAVALAISGLLVSDLAPTCGAGFTHWALLPIVLVEMHHLYAERVAWFSVKQMLAPPEIGILRHWGILRARRWLVCLGLLESLDLFTDFMFPFLLRVCDDSITERWIMTWRSEVLVGAAAVHILRQLRPWGVALTGVLLNWLVTGLWGLWGMRRHEAIRRRTLDDAAPADRARVGSELFFAWARSASTAMMPSVAALCEALADERRFIFDRKKDAKTATESRVKLTYGRIKLEMQQQLEIQNVEEIANVARKARTHYLKMLVAKVIIGNVLSLGMQSTFLALTFETHTRGLFSPLGMVIFSMATSATMAIVLSVRAATRSGTKGVCLAMVVAFSLLWTALQVYFAFNCPD
;
A
#
# COMPACT_ATOMS: atom_id res chain seq x y z
N SER A 1 -4.91 57.50 28.16
CA SER A 1 -5.70 58.67 27.72
C SER A 1 -5.26 59.03 26.31
N CYS A 2 -6.21 59.02 25.36
CA CYS A 2 -6.09 59.28 23.91
C CYS A 2 -5.16 58.33 23.12
N GLY A 3 -5.56 57.63 22.07
CA GLY A 3 -6.81 57.66 21.29
C GLY A 3 -6.48 57.43 19.81
N SER A 4 -6.90 56.27 19.30
CA SER A 4 -7.27 55.92 17.91
C SER A 4 -6.64 56.66 16.72
N LEU A 5 -6.11 55.88 15.76
CA LEU A 5 -6.51 56.02 14.37
C LEU A 5 -6.44 54.67 13.65
N SER A 6 -7.61 54.26 13.18
CA SER A 6 -7.93 53.04 12.46
C SER A 6 -7.72 53.28 10.97
N CYS A 7 -6.98 52.42 10.28
CA CYS A 7 -6.89 52.39 8.83
C CYS A 7 -6.66 50.95 8.39
N ALA A 8 -7.70 50.28 7.86
CA ALA A 8 -7.56 49.15 6.93
C ALA A 8 -8.95 48.67 6.45
N THR A 9 -9.46 49.29 5.40
CA THR A 9 -10.37 48.64 4.45
C THR A 9 -9.90 49.04 3.05
N CYS A 10 -9.01 48.24 2.48
CA CYS A 10 -8.68 48.29 1.06
C CYS A 10 -9.43 47.16 0.35
N THR A 11 -10.54 47.50 -0.30
CA THR A 11 -11.08 46.73 -1.43
C THR A 11 -10.47 47.29 -2.72
N PRO A 12 -9.93 46.48 -3.65
CA PRO A 12 -9.58 46.99 -4.96
C PRO A 12 -10.83 47.01 -5.85
N ARG A 13 -11.17 48.22 -6.28
CA ARG A 13 -12.15 48.54 -7.32
C ARG A 13 -11.39 48.59 -8.64
N CYS A 14 -11.67 47.65 -9.55
CA CYS A 14 -11.17 47.70 -10.92
C CYS A 14 -11.92 48.79 -11.70
N THR A 15 -11.20 49.79 -12.20
CA THR A 15 -11.66 50.65 -13.31
C THR A 15 -10.50 50.91 -14.27
N SER A 16 -10.60 50.25 -15.43
CA SER A 16 -10.34 50.70 -16.81
C SER A 16 -9.31 51.80 -17.11
N ALA A 17 -8.45 51.46 -18.09
CA ALA A 17 -8.33 52.09 -19.42
C ALA A 17 -6.90 52.55 -19.75
N VAL A 18 -6.28 51.91 -20.76
CA VAL A 18 -5.56 52.57 -21.87
C VAL A 18 -5.67 51.66 -23.11
N ASP A 19 -6.09 52.28 -24.22
CA ASP A 19 -6.30 51.75 -25.57
C ASP A 19 -5.01 51.61 -26.41
N GLY A 20 -5.12 50.86 -27.52
CA GLY A 20 -4.30 50.95 -28.75
C GLY A 20 -3.24 49.84 -28.89
N ASP A 21 -3.12 49.06 -29.96
CA ASP A 21 -3.60 49.17 -31.33
C ASP A 21 -3.66 47.80 -32.04
N ALA A 22 -4.40 47.78 -33.14
CA ALA A 22 -4.75 46.63 -33.97
C ALA A 22 -3.67 46.19 -34.98
N ALA A 23 -3.64 44.88 -35.30
CA ALA A 23 -3.33 44.29 -36.61
C ALA A 23 -3.77 42.81 -36.57
N GLU A 24 -4.88 42.42 -37.21
CA GLU A 24 -5.06 42.03 -38.62
C GLU A 24 -4.89 40.51 -38.87
N LEU A 25 -6.01 39.87 -39.29
CA LEU A 25 -6.25 38.62 -40.06
C LEU A 25 -5.37 37.36 -39.80
N ALA A 26 -5.89 36.12 -39.75
CA ALA A 26 -6.78 35.49 -40.72
C ALA A 26 -7.42 34.18 -40.19
N LEU A 27 -8.57 33.83 -40.78
CA LEU A 27 -9.27 32.56 -40.70
C LEU A 27 -8.53 31.41 -41.41
N ALA A 28 -8.47 30.25 -40.74
CA ALA A 28 -8.65 28.83 -41.18
C ALA A 28 -8.02 28.34 -42.53
N PRO A 29 -7.51 27.08 -42.64
CA PRO A 29 -8.30 25.88 -42.34
C PRO A 29 -7.54 24.62 -41.85
N ALA A 30 -8.33 23.55 -41.70
CA ALA A 30 -7.99 22.20 -41.28
C ALA A 30 -6.93 21.45 -42.13
N GLY A 31 -6.21 20.57 -41.44
CA GLY A 31 -5.39 19.45 -41.92
C GLY A 31 -4.68 18.87 -40.69
N GLY A 32 -4.62 17.58 -40.39
CA GLY A 32 -4.67 16.38 -41.22
C GLY A 32 -3.37 15.59 -40.96
N GLY A 33 -3.45 14.52 -40.17
CA GLY A 33 -2.36 13.55 -39.90
C GLY A 33 -1.39 13.97 -38.79
N SER A 34 -0.71 13.09 -38.05
CA SER A 34 -0.54 11.64 -38.12
C SER A 34 0.29 11.23 -36.90
N GLY A 35 -0.07 10.11 -36.25
CA GLY A 35 0.88 9.14 -35.68
C GLY A 35 1.84 9.60 -34.58
N GLY A 36 1.52 9.23 -33.34
CA GLY A 36 2.45 9.29 -32.21
C GLY A 36 1.97 8.43 -31.06
N ASP A 37 2.01 7.10 -31.23
CA ASP A 37 1.80 6.12 -30.16
C ASP A 37 2.94 6.20 -29.13
N GLY A 38 2.84 7.18 -28.24
CA GLY A 38 3.58 7.25 -26.98
C GLY A 38 2.83 6.51 -25.90
N GLY A 39 2.75 5.18 -26.00
CA GLY A 39 2.13 4.32 -25.01
C GLY A 39 2.92 4.31 -23.70
N ALA A 40 2.53 5.17 -22.75
CA ALA A 40 2.90 4.99 -21.35
C ALA A 40 2.41 3.61 -20.86
N PRO A 41 3.16 2.88 -20.02
CA PRO A 41 2.73 1.59 -19.50
C PRO A 41 1.51 1.78 -18.58
N GLY A 42 0.32 1.66 -19.16
CA GLY A 42 -0.94 1.68 -18.44
C GLY A 42 -1.02 0.53 -17.44
N PHE A 43 -1.30 0.87 -16.19
CA PHE A 43 -1.68 -0.06 -15.13
C PHE A 43 -2.91 -0.85 -15.59
N ARG A 44 -2.71 -2.10 -16.04
CA ARG A 44 -3.84 -3.00 -16.31
C ARG A 44 -4.36 -3.50 -14.97
N VAL A 45 -5.30 -2.74 -14.40
CA VAL A 45 -6.11 -3.18 -13.26
C VAL A 45 -6.80 -4.47 -13.69
N MET A 46 -6.46 -5.58 -13.03
CA MET A 46 -7.10 -6.87 -13.29
C MET A 46 -8.57 -6.77 -12.90
N ALA A 47 -9.44 -6.71 -13.91
CA ALA A 47 -10.85 -6.98 -13.72
C ALA A 47 -11.02 -8.42 -13.18
N PRO A 48 -11.98 -8.67 -12.27
CA PRO A 48 -12.35 -10.03 -11.91
C PRO A 48 -12.78 -10.78 -13.17
N MET A 49 -12.26 -12.00 -13.39
CA MET A 49 -12.60 -12.80 -14.57
C MET A 49 -14.12 -13.00 -14.67
N PRO A 50 -14.73 -12.84 -15.86
CA PRO A 50 -16.00 -13.48 -16.13
C PRO A 50 -15.80 -15.00 -16.14
N LEU A 51 -16.75 -15.73 -15.56
CA LEU A 51 -16.87 -17.18 -15.69
C LEU A 51 -16.89 -17.55 -17.18
N VAL A 52 -15.80 -18.14 -17.68
CA VAL A 52 -15.75 -18.66 -19.05
C VAL A 52 -16.63 -19.91 -19.11
N SER A 53 -17.81 -19.75 -19.71
CA SER A 53 -18.66 -20.86 -20.14
C SER A 53 -17.94 -21.64 -21.24
N GLY A 54 -17.87 -22.96 -21.09
CA GLY A 54 -17.11 -23.86 -21.96
C GLY A 54 -17.49 -23.74 -23.44
N ALA A 55 -16.47 -23.57 -24.28
CA ALA A 55 -16.57 -23.81 -25.70
C ALA A 55 -16.39 -25.32 -25.96
N ALA A 56 -17.30 -25.88 -26.75
CA ALA A 56 -17.32 -27.28 -27.15
C ALA A 56 -16.05 -27.66 -27.91
N ALA A 57 -15.47 -28.80 -27.54
CA ALA A 57 -14.35 -29.40 -28.25
C ALA A 57 -14.82 -29.97 -29.61
N PRO A 58 -14.08 -29.76 -30.71
CA PRO A 58 -14.36 -30.44 -31.97
C PRO A 58 -13.92 -31.91 -31.88
N SER A 59 -14.77 -32.78 -32.41
CA SER A 59 -14.59 -34.23 -32.52
C SER A 59 -13.57 -34.60 -33.59
N ARG A 60 -12.64 -35.49 -33.19
CA ARG A 60 -11.97 -36.56 -33.95
C ARG A 60 -11.52 -36.27 -35.40
N ASP A 61 -10.22 -36.52 -35.63
CA ASP A 61 -9.86 -37.44 -36.71
C ASP A 61 -8.65 -38.33 -36.34
N THR A 62 -8.63 -39.50 -36.97
CA THR A 62 -7.91 -40.73 -36.61
C THR A 62 -6.49 -40.84 -37.17
N GLY A 63 -5.62 -41.58 -36.45
CA GLY A 63 -4.55 -42.36 -37.08
C GLY A 63 -3.12 -42.00 -36.63
N GLY A 64 -2.58 -42.80 -35.71
CA GLY A 64 -1.15 -42.75 -35.35
C GLY A 64 -0.88 -43.37 -33.99
N GLU A 65 -0.86 -44.70 -33.91
CA GLU A 65 -0.34 -45.44 -32.75
C GLU A 65 1.16 -45.18 -32.62
N SER A 66 1.50 -44.10 -31.92
CA SER A 66 2.81 -43.98 -31.28
C SER A 66 2.65 -44.50 -29.85
N HIS A 67 3.34 -45.59 -29.55
CA HIS A 67 3.53 -46.10 -28.20
C HIS A 67 4.31 -45.05 -27.38
N TYR A 68 3.60 -44.03 -26.90
CA TYR A 68 4.09 -43.13 -25.88
C TYR A 68 3.98 -43.89 -24.56
N SER A 69 5.03 -44.61 -24.18
CA SER A 69 5.18 -45.06 -22.80
C SER A 69 5.16 -43.79 -21.94
N PRO A 70 4.14 -43.58 -21.08
CA PRO A 70 4.13 -42.47 -20.16
C PRO A 70 5.25 -42.76 -19.16
N GLY A 71 6.45 -42.29 -19.50
CA GLY A 71 7.55 -42.21 -18.56
C GLY A 71 7.00 -41.47 -17.36
N SER A 72 6.85 -42.21 -16.26
CA SER A 72 6.42 -41.77 -14.96
C SER A 72 7.07 -40.42 -14.63
N LEU A 73 6.39 -39.33 -14.98
CA LEU A 73 6.59 -38.02 -14.39
C LEU A 73 6.15 -38.20 -12.95
N VAL A 74 7.06 -38.74 -12.14
CA VAL A 74 6.99 -38.65 -10.70
C VAL A 74 6.97 -37.16 -10.44
N SER A 75 5.77 -36.59 -10.32
CA SER A 75 5.63 -35.28 -9.73
C SER A 75 6.25 -35.46 -8.35
N VAL A 76 7.46 -34.97 -8.17
CA VAL A 76 8.10 -34.89 -6.86
C VAL A 76 7.21 -33.95 -6.07
N GLY A 77 6.18 -34.53 -5.44
CA GLY A 77 5.28 -33.81 -4.56
C GLY A 77 6.15 -33.28 -3.42
N VAL A 78 5.97 -32.01 -3.10
CA VAL A 78 6.60 -31.42 -1.93
C VAL A 78 6.13 -32.23 -0.72
N GLY A 79 7.06 -32.86 -0.02
CA GLY A 79 6.73 -33.64 1.17
C GLY A 79 6.09 -32.75 2.23
N PRO A 80 5.23 -33.29 3.11
CA PRO A 80 4.65 -32.51 4.20
C PRO A 80 5.72 -31.89 5.13
N GLU A 81 6.88 -32.54 5.25
CA GLU A 81 8.03 -32.04 6.00
C GLU A 81 8.68 -30.82 5.34
N ASP A 82 8.90 -30.86 4.03
CA ASP A 82 9.44 -29.72 3.26
C ASP A 82 8.49 -28.53 3.33
N LEU A 83 7.19 -28.77 3.25
CA LEU A 83 6.18 -27.73 3.35
C LEU A 83 6.20 -27.03 4.71
N LEU A 84 6.29 -27.80 5.80
CA LEU A 84 6.39 -27.26 7.14
C LEU A 84 7.70 -26.48 7.32
N ALA A 85 8.81 -26.99 6.80
CA ALA A 85 10.11 -26.32 6.84
C ALA A 85 10.06 -24.96 6.10
N SER A 86 9.53 -24.92 4.88
CA SER A 86 9.36 -23.66 4.14
C SER A 86 8.42 -22.69 4.88
N ALA A 87 7.36 -23.19 5.54
CA ALA A 87 6.42 -22.35 6.30
C ALA A 87 7.08 -21.72 7.52
N LEU A 88 7.87 -22.50 8.25
CA LEU A 88 8.67 -22.03 9.38
C LEU A 88 9.69 -20.95 8.96
N VAL A 89 10.40 -21.17 7.84
CA VAL A 89 11.36 -20.19 7.30
C VAL A 89 10.65 -18.91 6.91
N LEU A 90 9.52 -19.00 6.19
CA LEU A 90 8.71 -17.84 5.80
C LEU A 90 8.32 -17.01 7.04
N GLU A 91 7.69 -17.63 8.04
CA GLU A 91 7.22 -16.91 9.22
C GLU A 91 8.34 -16.29 10.03
N ALA A 92 9.49 -16.98 10.14
CA ALA A 92 10.66 -16.43 10.80
C ALA A 92 11.18 -15.18 10.09
N GLN A 93 11.23 -15.19 8.74
CA GLN A 93 11.66 -14.02 7.96
C GLN A 93 10.68 -12.86 8.09
N LEU A 94 9.37 -13.12 7.91
CA LEU A 94 8.34 -12.09 8.05
C LEU A 94 8.41 -11.43 9.45
N ARG A 95 8.57 -12.24 10.50
CA ARG A 95 8.61 -11.76 11.89
C ARG A 95 9.86 -10.96 12.19
N ARG A 96 11.04 -11.47 11.83
CA ARG A 96 12.32 -10.76 12.03
C ARG A 96 12.31 -9.41 11.31
N HIS A 97 11.85 -9.39 10.08
CA HIS A 97 11.79 -8.19 9.28
C HIS A 97 10.76 -7.18 9.80
N ALA A 98 9.58 -7.65 10.23
CA ALA A 98 8.60 -6.79 10.89
C ALA A 98 9.16 -6.18 12.20
N TRP A 99 9.88 -6.94 13.02
CA TRP A 99 10.54 -6.40 14.22
C TRP A 99 11.59 -5.34 13.89
N LEU A 100 12.32 -5.53 12.80
CA LEU A 100 13.30 -4.55 12.33
C LEU A 100 12.62 -3.22 11.97
N HIS A 101 11.53 -3.22 11.18
CA HIS A 101 10.82 -1.98 10.84
C HIS A 101 10.05 -1.36 12.01
N TRP A 102 9.40 -2.17 12.84
CA TRP A 102 8.50 -1.65 13.87
C TRP A 102 9.13 -1.48 15.24
N ALA A 103 10.36 -1.93 15.47
CA ALA A 103 11.06 -1.67 16.72
C ALA A 103 12.44 -1.06 16.49
N LEU A 104 13.25 -1.63 15.59
CA LEU A 104 14.60 -1.14 15.37
C LEU A 104 14.63 0.22 14.66
N VAL A 105 13.83 0.42 13.60
CA VAL A 105 13.80 1.71 12.88
C VAL A 105 13.39 2.88 13.78
N PRO A 106 12.31 2.82 14.60
CA PRO A 106 11.99 3.87 15.56
C PRO A 106 13.13 4.14 16.55
N ALA A 107 13.79 3.09 17.04
CA ALA A 107 14.92 3.22 17.96
C ALA A 107 16.14 3.89 17.28
N VAL A 108 16.40 3.55 16.02
CA VAL A 108 17.45 4.19 15.20
C VAL A 108 17.11 5.66 14.93
N ALA A 109 15.86 5.98 14.58
CA ALA A 109 15.42 7.36 14.40
C ALA A 109 15.60 8.20 15.67
N LEU A 110 15.26 7.63 16.83
CA LEU A 110 15.51 8.24 18.13
C LEU A 110 17.01 8.44 18.39
N ALA A 111 17.87 7.48 18.03
CA ALA A 111 19.32 7.61 18.15
C ALA A 111 19.88 8.73 17.27
N ILE A 112 19.42 8.83 16.01
CA ILE A 112 19.84 9.85 15.05
C ILE A 112 19.32 11.24 15.44
N SER A 113 18.21 11.35 16.18
CA SER A 113 17.64 12.64 16.59
C SER A 113 18.54 13.53 17.47
N GLY A 114 19.74 13.05 17.83
CA GLY A 114 20.68 13.73 18.71
C GLY A 114 20.51 13.38 20.19
N LEU A 115 19.51 12.57 20.54
CA LEU A 115 19.27 12.16 21.93
C LEU A 115 20.30 11.15 22.45
N LEU A 116 20.86 10.32 21.57
CA LEU A 116 21.87 9.31 21.94
C LEU A 116 23.25 9.62 21.34
N VAL A 117 23.29 10.19 20.12
CA VAL A 117 24.53 10.52 19.41
C VAL A 117 24.42 11.95 18.89
N SER A 118 25.09 12.88 19.57
CA SER A 118 25.07 14.32 19.23
C SER A 118 25.52 14.60 17.79
N ASP A 119 26.50 13.84 17.31
CA ASP A 119 27.12 14.05 15.99
C ASP A 119 26.18 13.69 14.82
N LEU A 120 25.09 12.97 15.10
CA LEU A 120 24.07 12.61 14.12
C LEU A 120 22.86 13.54 14.15
N ALA A 121 22.80 14.48 15.11
CA ALA A 121 21.67 15.37 15.29
C ALA A 121 21.43 16.20 14.01
N PRO A 122 20.17 16.32 13.55
CA PRO A 122 19.88 17.20 12.43
C PRO A 122 20.11 18.66 12.82
N THR A 123 20.42 19.48 11.83
CA THR A 123 20.40 20.95 11.99
C THR A 123 19.35 21.54 11.06
N CYS A 124 18.81 22.70 11.41
CA CYS A 124 17.83 23.36 10.54
C CYS A 124 18.46 23.81 9.21
N GLY A 125 19.76 24.13 9.15
CA GLY A 125 20.43 24.52 7.91
C GLY A 125 20.80 23.33 6.99
N ALA A 126 21.40 22.29 7.56
CA ALA A 126 21.97 21.18 6.77
C ALA A 126 21.10 19.91 6.74
N GLY A 127 20.07 19.81 7.59
CA GLY A 127 19.28 18.59 7.74
C GLY A 127 20.06 17.48 8.45
N PHE A 128 19.81 16.23 8.06
CA PHE A 128 20.53 15.07 8.58
C PHE A 128 21.90 14.88 7.93
N THR A 129 22.89 14.44 8.69
CA THR A 129 24.22 14.11 8.18
C THR A 129 24.17 12.90 7.23
N HIS A 130 25.11 12.80 6.29
CA HIS A 130 25.19 11.64 5.39
C HIS A 130 25.36 10.30 6.14
N TRP A 131 25.96 10.33 7.33
CA TRP A 131 26.10 9.16 8.19
C TRP A 131 24.77 8.59 8.67
N ALA A 132 23.73 9.42 8.78
CA ALA A 132 22.36 8.98 9.10
C ALA A 132 21.76 8.07 8.00
N LEU A 133 22.32 8.07 6.78
CA LEU A 133 21.88 7.20 5.69
C LEU A 133 22.41 5.77 5.81
N LEU A 134 23.51 5.54 6.53
CA LEU A 134 24.10 4.20 6.65
C LEU A 134 23.14 3.18 7.28
N PRO A 135 22.46 3.48 8.41
CA PRO A 135 21.44 2.59 8.97
C PRO A 135 20.30 2.31 7.99
N ILE A 136 19.88 3.30 7.19
CA ILE A 136 18.82 3.14 6.18
C ILE A 136 19.27 2.12 5.14
N VAL A 137 20.47 2.29 4.57
CA VAL A 137 21.02 1.37 3.57
C VAL A 137 21.12 -0.05 4.12
N LEU A 138 21.54 -0.23 5.38
CA LEU A 138 21.60 -1.54 6.02
C LEU A 138 20.20 -2.17 6.18
N VAL A 139 19.20 -1.38 6.57
CA VAL A 139 17.79 -1.81 6.66
C VAL A 139 17.26 -2.23 5.29
N GLU A 140 17.51 -1.46 4.23
CA GLU A 140 17.06 -1.79 2.86
C GLU A 140 17.79 -3.02 2.29
N MET A 141 19.08 -3.20 2.57
CA MET A 141 19.81 -4.41 2.18
C MET A 141 19.25 -5.64 2.89
N HIS A 142 18.90 -5.52 4.17
CA HIS A 142 18.21 -6.56 4.91
C HIS A 142 16.81 -6.83 4.33
N HIS A 143 16.07 -5.78 3.93
CA HIS A 143 14.76 -5.90 3.26
C HIS A 143 14.84 -6.76 2.00
N LEU A 144 15.75 -6.43 1.08
CA LEU A 144 15.96 -7.18 -0.17
C LEU A 144 16.31 -8.65 0.10
N TYR A 145 17.16 -8.92 1.10
CA TYR A 145 17.50 -10.28 1.49
C TYR A 145 16.30 -11.03 2.06
N ALA A 146 15.61 -10.44 3.04
CA ALA A 146 14.49 -11.08 3.73
C ALA A 146 13.33 -11.34 2.75
N GLU A 147 13.00 -10.39 1.88
CA GLU A 147 11.96 -10.55 0.85
C GLU A 147 12.34 -11.63 -0.18
N ARG A 148 13.61 -11.70 -0.58
CA ARG A 148 14.10 -12.78 -1.45
C ARG A 148 13.89 -14.15 -0.82
N VAL A 149 14.28 -14.34 0.43
CA VAL A 149 14.14 -15.62 1.15
C VAL A 149 12.67 -15.98 1.36
N ALA A 150 11.85 -15.01 1.80
CA ALA A 150 10.42 -15.20 1.99
C ALA A 150 9.72 -15.59 0.68
N TRP A 151 10.04 -14.90 -0.43
CA TRP A 151 9.51 -15.22 -1.75
C TRP A 151 9.83 -16.66 -2.18
N PHE A 152 11.08 -17.10 -2.01
CA PHE A 152 11.47 -18.47 -2.36
C PHE A 152 10.78 -19.51 -1.47
N SER A 153 10.61 -19.20 -0.19
CA SER A 153 9.92 -20.08 0.76
C SER A 153 8.46 -20.30 0.34
N VAL A 154 7.73 -19.24 -0.01
CA VAL A 154 6.36 -19.37 -0.54
C VAL A 154 6.36 -20.16 -1.85
N LYS A 155 7.31 -19.87 -2.76
CA LYS A 155 7.39 -20.54 -4.06
C LYS A 155 7.64 -22.05 -3.94
N GLN A 156 8.38 -22.49 -2.92
CA GLN A 156 8.63 -23.91 -2.65
C GLN A 156 7.36 -24.67 -2.21
N MET A 157 6.35 -23.98 -1.67
CA MET A 157 5.06 -24.59 -1.29
C MET A 157 4.10 -24.76 -2.47
N LEU A 158 4.50 -24.35 -3.67
CA LEU A 158 3.66 -24.34 -4.85
C LEU A 158 3.77 -25.63 -5.63
N ALA A 159 2.61 -26.16 -6.03
CA ALA A 159 2.58 -27.20 -7.03
C ALA A 159 2.90 -26.61 -8.42
N PRO A 160 3.50 -27.40 -9.35
CA PRO A 160 3.76 -26.97 -10.71
C PRO A 160 2.57 -26.30 -11.45
N PRO A 161 1.32 -26.79 -11.36
CA PRO A 161 0.18 -26.12 -12.02
C PRO A 161 -0.12 -24.73 -11.45
N GLU A 162 0.02 -24.53 -10.14
CA GLU A 162 -0.21 -23.24 -9.47
C GLU A 162 0.78 -22.19 -9.97
N ILE A 163 2.04 -22.57 -10.19
CA ILE A 163 3.06 -21.69 -10.80
C ILE A 163 2.62 -21.24 -12.20
N GLY A 164 2.02 -22.14 -12.99
CA GLY A 164 1.45 -21.83 -14.29
C GLY A 164 0.33 -20.78 -14.21
N ILE A 165 -0.59 -20.95 -13.27
CA ILE A 165 -1.71 -20.02 -13.02
C ILE A 165 -1.19 -18.66 -12.58
N LEU A 166 -0.29 -18.60 -11.59
CA LEU A 166 0.31 -17.36 -11.11
C LEU A 166 1.12 -16.62 -12.18
N ARG A 167 1.73 -17.35 -13.12
CA ARG A 167 2.40 -16.77 -14.29
C ARG A 167 1.39 -16.12 -15.23
N HIS A 168 0.26 -16.77 -15.50
CA HIS A 168 -0.82 -16.21 -16.34
C HIS A 168 -1.47 -14.99 -15.69
N TRP A 169 -1.63 -15.02 -14.37
CA TRP A 169 -2.07 -13.86 -13.58
C TRP A 169 -0.99 -12.78 -13.45
N GLY A 170 0.18 -12.91 -14.09
CA GLY A 170 1.20 -11.85 -14.10
C GLY A 170 1.85 -11.52 -12.75
N ILE A 171 1.55 -12.24 -11.67
CA ILE A 171 2.08 -11.98 -10.32
C ILE A 171 3.60 -12.15 -10.29
N LEU A 172 4.10 -13.18 -10.98
CA LEU A 172 5.54 -13.41 -11.08
C LEU A 172 6.25 -12.29 -11.88
N ARG A 173 5.57 -11.68 -12.85
CA ARG A 173 6.10 -10.55 -13.65
C ARG A 173 6.09 -9.26 -12.83
N ALA A 174 5.05 -9.05 -12.02
CA ALA A 174 4.90 -7.89 -11.15
C ALA A 174 5.90 -7.84 -9.98
N ARG A 175 6.62 -8.94 -9.70
CA ARG A 175 7.55 -9.04 -8.56
C ARG A 175 8.52 -7.87 -8.46
N ARG A 176 9.21 -7.50 -9.55
CA ARG A 176 10.23 -6.43 -9.51
C ARG A 176 9.64 -5.09 -9.08
N TRP A 177 8.48 -4.75 -9.64
CA TRP A 177 7.74 -3.55 -9.27
C TRP A 177 7.30 -3.58 -7.80
N LEU A 178 6.80 -4.73 -7.34
CA LEU A 178 6.39 -4.90 -5.94
C LEU A 178 7.59 -4.78 -4.98
N VAL A 179 8.75 -5.35 -5.31
CA VAL A 179 9.97 -5.15 -4.50
C VAL A 179 10.35 -3.67 -4.41
N CYS A 180 10.30 -2.92 -5.52
CA CYS A 180 10.53 -1.48 -5.51
C CYS A 180 9.51 -0.74 -4.63
N LEU A 181 8.24 -1.16 -4.67
CA LEU A 181 7.21 -0.62 -3.80
C LEU A 181 7.50 -0.91 -2.31
N GLY A 182 8.06 -2.08 -1.98
CA GLY A 182 8.50 -2.43 -0.63
C GLY A 182 9.61 -1.52 -0.12
N LEU A 183 10.62 -1.26 -0.96
CA LEU A 183 11.68 -0.29 -0.66
C LEU A 183 11.11 1.13 -0.44
N LEU A 184 10.21 1.59 -1.31
CA LEU A 184 9.58 2.90 -1.15
C LEU A 184 8.76 2.99 0.14
N GLU A 185 8.03 1.94 0.49
CA GLU A 185 7.26 1.87 1.72
C GLU A 185 8.17 1.93 2.96
N SER A 186 9.30 1.24 2.94
CA SER A 186 10.31 1.26 4.01
C SER A 186 10.94 2.65 4.17
N LEU A 187 11.35 3.27 3.06
CA LEU A 187 11.91 4.62 3.06
C LEU A 187 10.89 5.65 3.55
N ASP A 188 9.64 5.54 3.13
CA ASP A 188 8.53 6.39 3.57
C ASP A 188 8.36 6.33 5.09
N LEU A 189 8.29 5.12 5.66
CA LEU A 189 8.23 4.91 7.11
C LEU A 189 9.43 5.53 7.84
N PHE A 190 10.64 5.37 7.29
CA PHE A 190 11.83 6.00 7.88
C PHE A 190 11.71 7.53 7.87
N THR A 191 11.33 8.13 6.74
CA THR A 191 11.18 9.59 6.64
C THR A 191 10.10 10.12 7.57
N ASP A 192 8.99 9.38 7.76
CA ASP A 192 7.95 9.71 8.72
C ASP A 192 8.49 9.77 10.15
N PHE A 193 9.30 8.78 10.57
CA PHE A 193 9.92 8.79 11.90
C PHE A 193 10.94 9.91 12.10
N MET A 194 11.62 10.33 11.03
CA MET A 194 12.64 11.36 11.09
C MET A 194 12.06 12.79 11.07
N PHE A 195 10.90 12.97 10.43
CA PHE A 195 10.29 14.28 10.22
C PHE A 195 10.02 15.06 11.53
N PRO A 196 9.47 14.48 12.62
CA PRO A 196 9.30 15.20 13.88
C PRO A 196 10.60 15.75 14.45
N PHE A 197 11.72 15.03 14.29
CA PHE A 197 13.02 15.47 14.81
C PHE A 197 13.64 16.58 13.96
N LEU A 198 13.43 16.54 12.64
CA LEU A 198 13.76 17.66 11.76
C LEU A 198 12.95 18.90 12.13
N LEU A 199 11.65 18.71 12.39
CA LEU A 199 10.77 19.80 12.79
C LEU A 199 11.17 20.39 14.15
N ARG A 200 11.61 19.56 15.09
CA ARG A 200 12.10 19.98 16.41
C ARG A 200 13.28 20.95 16.31
N VAL A 201 14.22 20.72 15.39
CA VAL A 201 15.41 21.59 15.26
C VAL A 201 15.13 22.89 14.50
N CYS A 202 13.98 22.98 13.81
CA CYS A 202 13.53 24.20 13.14
C CYS A 202 12.40 24.94 13.89
N ASP A 203 12.00 24.45 15.05
CA ASP A 203 10.78 24.80 15.78
C ASP A 203 10.64 26.30 16.07
N ASP A 204 11.71 26.95 16.51
CA ASP A 204 11.71 28.37 16.91
C ASP A 204 11.35 29.29 15.74
N SER A 205 11.68 28.90 14.51
CA SER A 205 11.42 29.71 13.31
C SER A 205 10.04 29.49 12.69
N ILE A 206 9.34 28.41 13.06
CA ILE A 206 8.14 27.93 12.36
C ILE A 206 6.89 28.05 13.25
N THR A 207 7.03 27.82 14.55
CA THR A 207 5.88 27.66 15.47
C THR A 207 4.87 28.80 15.39
N GLU A 208 5.31 30.05 15.48
CA GLU A 208 4.39 31.19 15.45
C GLU A 208 3.71 31.35 14.10
N ARG A 209 4.46 31.19 12.99
CA ARG A 209 3.89 31.26 11.64
C ARG A 209 2.85 30.15 11.42
N TRP A 210 3.14 28.94 11.89
CA TRP A 210 2.21 27.82 11.79
C TRP A 210 0.94 28.06 12.62
N ILE A 211 1.07 28.58 13.85
CA ILE A 211 -0.07 28.96 14.68
C ILE A 211 -0.94 30.01 13.96
N MET A 212 -0.35 30.99 13.28
CA MET A 212 -1.11 32.00 12.53
C MET A 212 -1.88 31.37 11.36
N THR A 213 -1.30 30.41 10.64
CA THR A 213 -1.99 29.68 9.56
C THR A 213 -3.24 28.96 10.08
N TRP A 214 -3.18 28.33 11.26
CA TRP A 214 -4.35 27.63 11.81
C TRP A 214 -5.41 28.56 12.39
N ARG A 215 -5.09 29.82 12.73
CA ARG A 215 -6.10 30.77 13.23
C ARG A 215 -7.10 31.20 12.16
N SER A 216 -6.72 31.15 10.87
CA SER A 216 -7.64 31.51 9.78
C SER A 216 -8.67 30.42 9.49
N GLU A 217 -8.47 29.20 9.99
CA GLU A 217 -9.42 28.10 9.82
C GLU A 217 -10.56 28.17 10.85
N VAL A 218 -11.75 28.58 10.38
CA VAL A 218 -12.93 28.87 11.22
C VAL A 218 -13.44 27.68 12.04
N LEU A 219 -13.30 26.45 11.54
CA LEU A 219 -13.91 25.26 12.15
C LEU A 219 -13.01 24.54 13.15
N VAL A 220 -11.72 24.40 12.85
CA VAL A 220 -10.78 23.57 13.63
C VAL A 220 -9.69 24.44 14.31
N GLY A 221 -9.57 25.70 13.89
CA GLY A 221 -8.45 26.56 14.23
C GLY A 221 -8.23 26.77 15.72
N ALA A 222 -9.27 27.03 16.52
CA ALA A 222 -9.10 27.28 17.95
C ALA A 222 -8.51 26.07 18.70
N ALA A 223 -9.01 24.86 18.40
CA ALA A 223 -8.51 23.62 19.00
C ALA A 223 -7.10 23.29 18.48
N ALA A 224 -6.87 23.43 17.17
CA ALA A 224 -5.55 23.20 16.57
C ALA A 224 -4.50 24.14 17.14
N VAL A 225 -4.81 25.43 17.30
CA VAL A 225 -3.93 26.43 17.93
C VAL A 225 -3.64 26.09 19.38
N HIS A 226 -4.63 25.63 20.15
CA HIS A 226 -4.40 25.20 21.52
C HIS A 226 -3.44 24.01 21.58
N ILE A 227 -3.66 23.00 20.74
CA ILE A 227 -2.79 21.81 20.66
C ILE A 227 -1.38 22.21 20.22
N LEU A 228 -1.23 23.04 19.18
CA LEU A 228 0.05 23.50 18.67
C LEU A 228 0.82 24.33 19.70
N ARG A 229 0.16 25.13 20.55
CA ARG A 229 0.84 25.84 21.63
C ARG A 229 1.39 24.91 22.70
N GLN A 230 0.69 23.82 23.00
CA GLN A 230 1.09 22.87 24.04
C GLN A 230 2.16 21.89 23.56
N LEU A 231 1.92 21.25 22.41
CA LEU A 231 2.80 20.21 21.88
C LEU A 231 3.90 20.75 20.97
N ARG A 232 3.76 22.00 20.51
CA ARG A 232 4.53 22.56 19.40
C ARG A 232 4.31 21.75 18.10
N PRO A 233 4.64 22.32 16.93
CA PRO A 233 4.68 21.60 15.66
C PRO A 233 5.23 20.18 15.70
N TRP A 234 6.44 20.02 16.26
CA TRP A 234 7.13 18.73 16.28
C TRP A 234 6.43 17.69 17.15
N GLY A 235 5.78 18.10 18.24
CA GLY A 235 5.03 17.18 19.11
C GLY A 235 3.74 16.68 18.45
N VAL A 236 3.08 17.52 17.63
CA VAL A 236 1.94 17.09 16.81
C VAL A 236 2.38 16.06 15.77
N ALA A 237 3.47 16.33 15.06
CA ALA A 237 4.05 15.37 14.10
C ALA A 237 4.44 14.05 14.77
N LEU A 238 5.12 14.12 15.92
CA LEU A 238 5.50 12.95 16.70
C LEU A 238 4.26 12.14 17.13
N THR A 239 3.20 12.80 17.57
CA THR A 239 1.95 12.13 17.96
C THR A 239 1.31 11.39 16.78
N GLY A 240 1.30 11.99 15.58
CA GLY A 240 0.81 11.35 14.37
C GLY A 240 1.61 10.10 14.00
N VAL A 241 2.94 10.21 14.03
CA VAL A 241 3.86 9.10 13.77
C VAL A 241 3.71 7.98 14.81
N LEU A 242 3.59 8.32 16.09
CA LEU A 242 3.35 7.34 17.16
C LEU A 242 2.00 6.65 16.99
N LEU A 243 0.95 7.38 16.60
CA LEU A 243 -0.35 6.78 16.31
C LEU A 243 -0.26 5.78 15.16
N ASN A 244 0.43 6.14 14.06
CA ASN A 244 0.69 5.22 12.97
C ASN A 244 1.45 3.98 13.47
N TRP A 245 2.54 4.17 14.21
CA TRP A 245 3.35 3.10 14.79
C TRP A 245 2.54 2.13 15.67
N LEU A 246 1.65 2.64 16.52
CA LEU A 246 0.78 1.83 17.36
C LEU A 246 -0.22 1.02 16.53
N VAL A 247 -0.87 1.65 15.54
CA VAL A 247 -1.97 1.05 14.78
C VAL A 247 -1.48 0.11 13.69
N THR A 248 -0.43 0.45 12.95
CA THR A 248 0.09 -0.37 11.85
C THR A 248 1.19 -1.32 12.31
N GLY A 249 2.07 -0.85 13.20
CA GLY A 249 3.19 -1.61 13.75
C GLY A 249 2.80 -2.57 14.86
N LEU A 250 2.50 -2.06 16.06
CA LEU A 250 2.26 -2.91 17.23
C LEU A 250 1.04 -3.83 17.06
N TRP A 251 -0.07 -3.31 16.54
CA TRP A 251 -1.23 -4.15 16.22
C TRP A 251 -0.86 -5.23 15.18
N GLY A 252 -0.08 -4.87 14.16
CA GLY A 252 0.41 -5.79 13.14
C GLY A 252 1.23 -6.94 13.75
N LEU A 253 2.23 -6.61 14.56
CA LEU A 253 3.07 -7.58 15.29
C LEU A 253 2.24 -8.50 16.20
N TRP A 254 1.24 -7.95 16.90
CA TRP A 254 0.31 -8.75 17.69
C TRP A 254 -0.55 -9.67 16.82
N GLY A 255 -0.99 -9.18 15.66
CA GLY A 255 -1.68 -9.98 14.64
C GLY A 255 -0.85 -11.17 14.16
N MET A 256 0.47 -11.00 13.99
CA MET A 256 1.37 -12.09 13.59
C MET A 256 1.42 -13.22 14.62
N ARG A 257 1.32 -12.93 15.92
CA ARG A 257 1.20 -13.98 16.96
C ARG A 257 -0.08 -14.79 16.82
N ARG A 258 -1.19 -14.14 16.44
CA ARG A 258 -2.46 -14.84 16.15
C ARG A 258 -2.36 -15.67 14.88
N HIS A 259 -1.60 -15.23 13.88
CA HIS A 259 -1.37 -16.01 12.65
C HIS A 259 -0.56 -17.28 12.92
N GLU A 260 0.39 -17.24 13.85
CA GLU A 260 1.11 -18.45 14.29
C GLU A 260 0.15 -19.50 14.87
N ALA A 261 -0.88 -19.09 15.61
CA ALA A 261 -1.90 -20.02 16.12
C ALA A 261 -2.72 -20.67 14.99
N ILE A 262 -2.99 -19.93 13.90
CA ILE A 262 -3.64 -20.49 12.70
C ILE A 262 -2.73 -21.55 12.06
N ARG A 263 -1.43 -21.24 11.92
CA ARG A 263 -0.44 -22.18 11.39
C ARG A 263 -0.37 -23.45 12.23
N ARG A 264 -0.28 -23.34 13.56
CA ARG A 264 -0.24 -24.51 14.47
C ARG A 264 -1.43 -25.43 14.24
N ARG A 265 -2.65 -24.86 14.21
CA ARG A 265 -3.87 -25.63 13.94
C ARG A 265 -3.90 -26.29 12.55
N THR A 266 -3.31 -25.63 11.56
CA THR A 266 -3.40 -26.06 10.15
C THR A 266 -2.30 -27.05 9.76
N LEU A 267 -1.10 -26.92 10.32
CA LEU A 267 0.08 -27.71 9.94
C LEU A 267 0.55 -28.65 11.04
N ASP A 268 0.56 -28.21 12.30
CA ASP A 268 1.11 -29.00 13.41
C ASP A 268 0.06 -30.00 13.93
N ASP A 269 -1.18 -29.55 14.10
CA ASP A 269 -2.26 -30.36 14.69
C ASP A 269 -3.06 -31.17 13.65
N ALA A 270 -2.92 -30.86 12.36
CA ALA A 270 -3.66 -31.51 11.29
C ALA A 270 -3.20 -32.96 11.08
N ALA A 271 -4.13 -33.86 10.75
CA ALA A 271 -3.80 -35.22 10.37
C ALA A 271 -2.90 -35.24 9.11
N PRO A 272 -2.00 -36.23 8.94
CA PRO A 272 -1.09 -36.28 7.79
C PRO A 272 -1.80 -36.19 6.43
N ALA A 273 -3.00 -36.75 6.32
CA ALA A 273 -3.83 -36.69 5.11
C ALA A 273 -4.33 -35.26 4.79
N ASP A 274 -4.54 -34.44 5.82
CA ASP A 274 -5.01 -33.06 5.69
C ASP A 274 -3.84 -32.06 5.50
N ARG A 275 -2.62 -32.42 5.92
CA ARG A 275 -1.40 -31.63 5.71
C ARG A 275 -0.97 -31.52 4.25
N ALA A 276 -1.49 -32.40 3.38
CA ALA A 276 -1.14 -32.43 1.97
C ALA A 276 -1.54 -31.14 1.21
N ARG A 277 -2.46 -30.32 1.76
CA ARG A 277 -2.86 -29.05 1.16
C ARG A 277 -3.00 -27.95 2.20
N VAL A 278 -2.13 -26.94 2.12
CA VAL A 278 -2.27 -25.72 2.92
C VAL A 278 -3.54 -24.98 2.51
N GLY A 279 -4.42 -24.73 3.49
CA GLY A 279 -5.68 -24.02 3.30
C GLY A 279 -5.51 -22.55 2.94
N SER A 280 -6.56 -21.98 2.31
CA SER A 280 -6.59 -20.59 1.86
C SER A 280 -6.39 -19.58 3.00
N GLU A 281 -6.89 -19.90 4.19
CA GLU A 281 -6.80 -19.04 5.38
C GLU A 281 -5.35 -18.81 5.82
N LEU A 282 -4.49 -19.84 5.73
CA LEU A 282 -3.10 -19.71 6.15
C LEU A 282 -2.31 -18.80 5.20
N PHE A 283 -2.50 -18.94 3.89
CA PHE A 283 -1.92 -18.02 2.91
C PHE A 283 -2.41 -16.59 3.11
N PHE A 284 -3.70 -16.40 3.40
CA PHE A 284 -4.23 -15.08 3.70
C PHE A 284 -3.64 -14.50 5.00
N ALA A 285 -3.37 -15.33 6.01
CA ALA A 285 -2.67 -14.93 7.22
C ALA A 285 -1.21 -14.52 6.93
N TRP A 286 -0.48 -15.30 6.13
CA TRP A 286 0.88 -14.93 5.68
C TRP A 286 0.90 -13.68 4.83
N ALA A 287 -0.10 -13.45 3.97
CA ALA A 287 -0.19 -12.22 3.20
C ALA A 287 -0.32 -10.98 4.10
N ARG A 288 -1.15 -11.06 5.14
CA ARG A 288 -1.28 -10.00 6.13
C ARG A 288 0.02 -9.79 6.92
N SER A 289 0.67 -10.87 7.34
CA SER A 289 2.00 -10.82 7.98
C SER A 289 3.05 -10.18 7.06
N ALA A 290 3.02 -10.49 5.77
CA ALA A 290 3.93 -9.91 4.78
C ALA A 290 3.64 -8.42 4.54
N SER A 291 2.38 -8.01 4.55
CA SER A 291 2.00 -6.60 4.50
C SER A 291 2.47 -5.83 5.74
N THR A 292 2.37 -6.43 6.94
CA THR A 292 2.97 -5.86 8.17
C THR A 292 4.49 -5.82 8.08
N ALA A 293 5.13 -6.81 7.48
CA ALA A 293 6.56 -6.82 7.22
C ALA A 293 6.95 -5.94 6.01
N MET A 294 6.05 -5.15 5.44
CA MET A 294 6.34 -4.25 4.31
C MET A 294 6.84 -4.98 3.05
N MET A 295 6.53 -6.28 2.88
CA MET A 295 6.93 -7.11 1.74
C MET A 295 5.76 -7.31 0.75
N PRO A 296 5.44 -6.33 -0.11
CA PRO A 296 4.26 -6.38 -0.96
C PRO A 296 4.34 -7.49 -2.03
N SER A 297 5.53 -7.93 -2.46
CA SER A 297 5.63 -9.03 -3.43
C SER A 297 5.20 -10.36 -2.81
N VAL A 298 5.66 -10.64 -1.59
CA VAL A 298 5.26 -11.82 -0.82
C VAL A 298 3.78 -11.75 -0.46
N ALA A 299 3.29 -10.58 -0.06
CA ALA A 299 1.86 -10.38 0.23
C ALA A 299 0.98 -10.66 -0.99
N ALA A 300 1.34 -10.14 -2.17
CA ALA A 300 0.59 -10.37 -3.41
C ALA A 300 0.61 -11.85 -3.84
N LEU A 301 1.76 -12.52 -3.69
CA LEU A 301 1.88 -13.95 -3.98
C LEU A 301 0.99 -14.79 -3.06
N CYS A 302 1.04 -14.53 -1.74
CA CYS A 302 0.20 -15.22 -0.77
C CYS A 302 -1.29 -14.91 -0.94
N GLU A 303 -1.68 -13.68 -1.28
CA GLU A 303 -3.08 -13.34 -1.59
C GLU A 303 -3.61 -14.10 -2.79
N ALA A 304 -2.83 -14.17 -3.85
CA ALA A 304 -3.21 -14.91 -5.05
C ALA A 304 -3.39 -16.39 -4.75
N LEU A 305 -2.51 -16.98 -3.93
CA LEU A 305 -2.64 -18.36 -3.50
C LEU A 305 -3.85 -18.58 -2.60
N ALA A 306 -4.16 -17.63 -1.72
CA ALA A 306 -5.40 -17.69 -0.96
C ALA A 306 -6.63 -17.64 -1.88
N ASP A 307 -6.61 -16.79 -2.92
CA ASP A 307 -7.67 -16.66 -3.91
C ASP A 307 -7.81 -17.90 -4.80
N GLU A 308 -6.72 -18.59 -5.12
CA GLU A 308 -6.73 -19.85 -5.85
C GLU A 308 -7.20 -21.01 -4.96
N ARG A 309 -6.67 -21.10 -3.74
CA ARG A 309 -6.92 -22.23 -2.84
C ARG A 309 -8.22 -22.14 -2.05
N ARG A 310 -8.96 -21.01 -2.09
CA ARG A 310 -10.31 -20.89 -1.49
C ARG A 310 -11.33 -21.85 -2.11
N PHE A 311 -11.07 -22.34 -3.32
CA PHE A 311 -11.87 -23.35 -3.98
C PHE A 311 -11.47 -24.74 -3.45
N ILE A 312 -11.97 -25.07 -2.25
CA ILE A 312 -11.84 -26.39 -1.65
C ILE A 312 -13.05 -27.24 -2.04
N PHE A 313 -12.77 -28.47 -2.49
CA PHE A 313 -13.79 -29.46 -2.80
C PHE A 313 -14.34 -30.04 -1.49
N ASP A 314 -15.61 -29.82 -1.23
CA ASP A 314 -16.33 -30.41 -0.12
C ASP A 314 -16.65 -31.87 -0.42
N ARG A 315 -15.84 -32.78 0.14
CA ARG A 315 -16.01 -34.23 -0.04
C ARG A 315 -17.35 -34.76 0.49
N LYS A 316 -18.07 -33.99 1.30
CA LYS A 316 -19.39 -34.37 1.81
C LYS A 316 -20.50 -34.16 0.79
N LYS A 317 -20.27 -33.33 -0.23
CA LYS A 317 -21.25 -33.07 -1.30
C LYS A 317 -21.08 -34.08 -2.44
N ASP A 318 -22.20 -34.55 -2.94
CA ASP A 318 -22.25 -35.51 -4.03
C ASP A 318 -22.02 -34.82 -5.40
N ALA A 319 -21.05 -35.34 -6.15
CA ALA A 319 -20.68 -34.83 -7.46
C ALA A 319 -21.80 -34.98 -8.50
N LYS A 320 -22.64 -36.00 -8.36
CA LYS A 320 -23.80 -36.21 -9.23
C LYS A 320 -24.81 -35.09 -9.02
N THR A 321 -25.12 -34.78 -7.76
CA THR A 321 -26.01 -33.68 -7.38
C THR A 321 -25.53 -32.33 -7.94
N ALA A 322 -24.22 -32.04 -7.87
CA ALA A 322 -23.64 -30.82 -8.44
C ALA A 322 -23.72 -30.76 -9.98
N THR A 323 -23.61 -31.91 -10.65
CA THR A 323 -23.73 -31.99 -12.11
C THR A 323 -25.18 -31.79 -12.55
N GLU A 324 -26.12 -32.43 -11.86
CA GLU A 324 -27.56 -32.25 -12.11
C GLU A 324 -28.01 -30.80 -11.86
N SER A 325 -27.46 -30.13 -10.84
CA SER A 325 -27.80 -28.73 -10.57
C SER A 325 -27.35 -27.80 -11.69
N ARG A 326 -26.15 -28.01 -12.27
CA ARG A 326 -25.69 -27.25 -13.44
C ARG A 326 -26.62 -27.41 -14.63
N VAL A 327 -27.05 -28.63 -14.93
CA VAL A 327 -28.02 -28.91 -16.00
C VAL A 327 -29.35 -28.23 -15.72
N LYS A 328 -29.88 -28.33 -14.49
CA LYS A 328 -31.13 -27.67 -14.09
C LYS A 328 -31.05 -26.14 -14.22
N LEU A 329 -29.90 -25.54 -13.92
CA LEU A 329 -29.68 -24.09 -14.11
C LEU A 329 -29.73 -23.71 -15.59
N THR A 330 -29.08 -24.47 -16.47
CA THR A 330 -29.12 -24.23 -17.93
C THR A 330 -30.54 -24.25 -18.48
N TYR A 331 -31.40 -25.10 -17.94
CA TYR A 331 -32.83 -25.15 -18.29
C TYR A 331 -33.70 -24.17 -17.50
N GLY A 332 -33.12 -23.26 -16.72
CA GLY A 332 -33.86 -22.28 -15.91
C GLY A 332 -34.73 -22.89 -14.79
N ARG A 333 -34.51 -24.17 -14.44
CA ARG A 333 -35.32 -24.90 -13.44
C ARG A 333 -34.95 -24.57 -12.00
N ILE A 334 -33.76 -24.02 -11.77
CA ILE A 334 -33.31 -23.56 -10.46
C ILE A 334 -32.67 -22.19 -10.57
N LYS A 335 -32.69 -21.43 -9.46
CA LYS A 335 -31.98 -20.15 -9.35
C LYS A 335 -30.47 -20.37 -9.18
N LEU A 336 -29.68 -19.38 -9.59
CA LEU A 336 -28.22 -19.39 -9.46
C LEU A 336 -27.75 -19.62 -8.01
N GLU A 337 -28.42 -19.00 -7.04
CA GLU A 337 -28.10 -19.13 -5.61
C GLU A 337 -28.23 -20.59 -5.12
N MET A 338 -29.27 -21.29 -5.58
CA MET A 338 -29.49 -22.69 -5.25
C MET A 338 -28.45 -23.59 -5.91
N GLN A 339 -28.05 -23.27 -7.15
CA GLN A 339 -26.97 -23.97 -7.84
C GLN A 339 -25.64 -23.82 -7.10
N GLN A 340 -25.30 -22.61 -6.63
CA GLN A 340 -24.08 -22.36 -5.85
C GLN A 340 -24.04 -23.15 -4.54
N GLN A 341 -25.17 -23.30 -3.83
CA GLN A 341 -25.23 -24.12 -2.62
C GLN A 341 -24.97 -25.61 -2.91
N LEU A 342 -25.47 -26.09 -4.05
CA LEU A 342 -25.29 -27.47 -4.52
C LEU A 342 -23.94 -27.71 -5.21
N GLU A 343 -23.16 -26.66 -5.49
CA GLU A 343 -21.80 -26.85 -5.99
C GLU A 343 -20.93 -27.49 -4.91
N ILE A 344 -19.98 -28.31 -5.37
CA ILE A 344 -19.04 -29.03 -4.50
C ILE A 344 -18.03 -28.07 -3.84
N GLN A 345 -18.15 -26.77 -4.08
CA GLN A 345 -17.30 -25.77 -3.46
C GLN A 345 -17.78 -25.47 -2.03
N ASN A 346 -16.82 -25.24 -1.14
CA ASN A 346 -17.09 -24.72 0.19
C ASN A 346 -17.42 -23.21 0.13
N VAL A 347 -18.69 -22.90 -0.17
CA VAL A 347 -19.20 -21.51 -0.29
C VAL A 347 -18.96 -20.70 0.98
N GLU A 348 -19.04 -21.33 2.14
CA GLU A 348 -18.82 -20.66 3.42
C GLU A 348 -17.37 -20.18 3.58
N GLU A 349 -16.40 -21.01 3.20
CA GLU A 349 -14.98 -20.65 3.21
C GLU A 349 -14.70 -19.49 2.26
N ILE A 350 -15.23 -19.54 1.03
CA ILE A 350 -15.10 -18.47 0.03
C ILE A 350 -15.64 -17.15 0.59
N ALA A 351 -16.84 -17.17 1.17
CA ALA A 351 -17.46 -16.00 1.77
C ALA A 351 -16.65 -15.46 2.97
N ASN A 352 -16.13 -16.35 3.81
CA ASN A 352 -15.33 -15.98 4.98
C ASN A 352 -14.00 -15.33 4.57
N VAL A 353 -13.30 -15.90 3.60
CA VAL A 353 -12.05 -15.34 3.05
C VAL A 353 -12.32 -13.99 2.41
N ALA A 354 -13.37 -13.86 1.59
CA ALA A 354 -13.75 -12.60 0.97
C ALA A 354 -14.08 -11.51 2.00
N ARG A 355 -14.80 -11.85 3.08
CA ARG A 355 -15.10 -10.92 4.18
C ARG A 355 -13.85 -10.50 4.94
N LYS A 356 -12.95 -11.44 5.24
CA LYS A 356 -11.65 -11.16 5.89
C LYS A 356 -10.77 -10.27 5.00
N ALA A 357 -10.74 -10.52 3.70
CA ALA A 357 -10.04 -9.70 2.70
C ALA A 357 -10.57 -8.26 2.67
N ARG A 358 -11.89 -8.06 2.50
CA ARG A 358 -12.50 -6.72 2.52
C ARG A 358 -12.20 -5.97 3.81
N THR A 359 -12.32 -6.64 4.96
CA THR A 359 -12.03 -6.04 6.26
C THR A 359 -10.56 -5.62 6.38
N HIS A 360 -9.64 -6.45 5.87
CA HIS A 360 -8.21 -6.14 5.87
C HIS A 360 -7.89 -4.91 5.00
N TYR A 361 -8.38 -4.84 3.77
CA TYR A 361 -8.12 -3.71 2.89
C TYR A 361 -8.76 -2.40 3.39
N LEU A 362 -9.95 -2.46 3.99
CA LEU A 362 -10.53 -1.29 4.66
C LEU A 362 -9.65 -0.80 5.81
N LYS A 363 -9.14 -1.72 6.65
CA LYS A 363 -8.19 -1.37 7.71
C LYS A 363 -6.90 -0.79 7.15
N MET A 364 -6.40 -1.33 6.04
CA MET A 364 -5.20 -0.82 5.39
C MET A 364 -5.40 0.62 4.87
N LEU A 365 -6.54 0.93 4.24
CA LEU A 365 -6.88 2.30 3.82
C LEU A 365 -6.91 3.27 5.00
N VAL A 366 -7.60 2.90 6.07
CA VAL A 366 -7.75 3.80 7.23
C VAL A 366 -6.44 3.96 7.97
N ALA A 367 -5.83 2.85 8.38
CA ALA A 367 -4.67 2.87 9.26
C ALA A 367 -3.37 3.28 8.54
N LYS A 368 -3.14 2.75 7.34
CA LYS A 368 -1.87 2.97 6.65
C LYS A 368 -1.93 4.20 5.77
N VAL A 369 -2.96 4.29 4.92
CA VAL A 369 -3.04 5.38 3.94
C VAL A 369 -3.51 6.68 4.58
N ILE A 370 -4.62 6.69 5.32
CA ILE A 370 -5.15 7.94 5.89
C ILE A 370 -4.28 8.40 7.07
N ILE A 371 -4.07 7.53 8.07
CA ILE A 371 -3.33 7.91 9.28
C ILE A 371 -1.81 7.99 9.03
N GLY A 372 -1.24 7.05 8.27
CA GLY A 372 0.19 7.08 7.95
C GLY A 372 0.50 8.15 6.91
N ASN A 373 0.10 7.91 5.65
CA ASN A 373 0.54 8.74 4.54
C ASN A 373 -0.13 10.11 4.47
N VAL A 374 -1.47 10.20 4.48
CA VAL A 374 -2.19 11.47 4.24
C VAL A 374 -1.97 12.46 5.38
N LEU A 375 -2.03 12.00 6.63
CA LEU A 375 -1.78 12.87 7.78
C LEU A 375 -0.33 13.37 7.80
N SER A 376 0.65 12.48 7.57
CA SER A 376 2.06 12.87 7.47
C SER A 376 2.27 13.88 6.34
N LEU A 377 1.72 13.60 5.16
CA LEU A 377 1.83 14.47 3.98
C LEU A 377 1.24 15.87 4.24
N GLY A 378 0.12 15.97 4.95
CA GLY A 378 -0.47 17.26 5.33
C GLY A 378 0.43 18.06 6.28
N MET A 379 1.11 17.40 7.22
CA MET A 379 2.07 18.08 8.09
C MET A 379 3.33 18.51 7.33
N GLN A 380 3.84 17.64 6.46
CA GLN A 380 4.99 17.92 5.60
C GLN A 380 4.73 19.06 4.62
N SER A 381 3.53 19.15 4.03
CA SER A 381 3.17 20.25 3.13
C SER A 381 3.11 21.59 3.85
N THR A 382 2.53 21.62 5.05
CA THR A 382 2.52 22.85 5.86
C THR A 382 3.92 23.28 6.28
N PHE A 383 4.81 22.34 6.63
CA PHE A 383 6.21 22.65 6.89
C PHE A 383 6.91 23.20 5.65
N LEU A 384 6.71 22.57 4.49
CA LEU A 384 7.30 22.99 3.23
C LEU A 384 6.87 24.42 2.88
N ALA A 385 5.58 24.72 3.01
CA ALA A 385 5.03 26.05 2.75
C ALA A 385 5.67 27.14 3.63
N LEU A 386 5.97 26.84 4.89
CA LEU A 386 6.52 27.82 5.84
C LEU A 386 8.04 27.99 5.74
N THR A 387 8.75 26.99 5.22
CA THR A 387 10.22 26.96 5.18
C THR A 387 10.81 27.19 3.81
N PHE A 388 9.97 27.31 2.78
CA PHE A 388 10.40 27.43 1.38
C PHE A 388 11.36 28.60 1.12
N GLU A 389 11.10 29.77 1.71
CA GLU A 389 11.90 30.97 1.48
C GLU A 389 13.21 31.01 2.27
N THR A 390 13.27 30.30 3.40
CA THR A 390 14.36 30.44 4.37
C THR A 390 15.51 29.46 4.15
N HIS A 391 15.31 28.38 3.38
CA HIS A 391 16.27 27.29 3.28
C HIS A 391 16.93 27.20 1.90
N THR A 392 18.21 26.83 1.89
CA THR A 392 19.00 26.62 0.68
C THR A 392 18.48 25.43 -0.12
N ARG A 393 18.41 25.59 -1.45
CA ARG A 393 17.96 24.53 -2.37
C ARG A 393 19.05 23.47 -2.53
N GLY A 394 18.73 22.22 -2.19
CA GLY A 394 19.59 21.07 -2.44
C GLY A 394 18.88 19.76 -2.11
N LEU A 395 19.23 18.65 -2.76
CA LEU A 395 18.57 17.35 -2.52
C LEU A 395 18.78 16.86 -1.07
N PHE A 396 19.95 17.15 -0.49
CA PHE A 396 20.29 16.82 0.90
C PHE A 396 19.97 17.96 1.89
N SER A 397 19.32 19.03 1.44
CA SER A 397 18.77 20.03 2.36
C SER A 397 17.55 19.45 3.10
N PRO A 398 17.16 20.01 4.26
CA PRO A 398 15.89 19.71 4.92
C PRO A 398 14.70 19.73 3.95
N LEU A 399 14.67 20.75 3.07
CA LEU A 399 13.62 20.93 2.07
C LEU A 399 13.59 19.75 1.08
N GLY A 400 14.75 19.35 0.57
CA GLY A 400 14.89 18.23 -0.37
C GLY A 400 14.45 16.90 0.25
N MET A 401 14.80 16.65 1.51
CA MET A 401 14.37 15.46 2.25
C MET A 401 12.86 15.42 2.47
N VAL A 402 12.24 16.55 2.81
CA VAL A 402 10.79 16.66 2.97
C VAL A 402 10.08 16.47 1.63
N ILE A 403 10.54 17.09 0.54
CA ILE A 403 9.95 16.89 -0.80
C ILE A 403 10.04 15.42 -1.22
N PHE A 404 11.17 14.76 -0.95
CA PHE A 404 11.33 13.33 -1.22
C PHE A 404 10.31 12.50 -0.42
N SER A 405 10.19 12.76 0.90
CA SER A 405 9.20 12.10 1.76
C SER A 405 7.77 12.33 1.29
N MET A 406 7.44 13.55 0.88
CA MET A 406 6.11 13.88 0.36
C MET A 406 5.80 13.10 -0.93
N ALA A 407 6.78 13.00 -1.84
CA ALA A 407 6.64 12.25 -3.08
C ALA A 407 6.48 10.74 -2.83
N THR A 408 7.24 10.16 -1.89
CA THR A 408 7.08 8.75 -1.52
C THR A 408 5.72 8.51 -0.88
N SER A 409 5.30 9.35 0.07
CA SER A 409 4.02 9.22 0.76
C SER A 409 2.82 9.35 -0.18
N ALA A 410 2.86 10.31 -1.11
CA ALA A 410 1.83 10.47 -2.14
C ALA A 410 1.76 9.23 -3.06
N THR A 411 2.92 8.73 -3.50
CA THR A 411 2.99 7.52 -4.34
C THR A 411 2.41 6.31 -3.62
N MET A 412 2.79 6.09 -2.36
CA MET A 412 2.27 5.00 -1.53
C MET A 412 0.76 5.13 -1.30
N ALA A 413 0.28 6.33 -0.99
CA ALA A 413 -1.14 6.60 -0.81
C ALA A 413 -1.95 6.26 -2.07
N ILE A 414 -1.47 6.65 -3.26
CA ILE A 414 -2.14 6.34 -4.53
C ILE A 414 -2.15 4.83 -4.79
N VAL A 415 -0.98 4.18 -4.76
CA VAL A 415 -0.85 2.75 -5.10
C VAL A 415 -1.68 1.88 -4.15
N LEU A 416 -1.59 2.13 -2.84
CA LEU A 416 -2.35 1.38 -1.84
C LEU A 416 -3.85 1.67 -1.92
N SER A 417 -4.25 2.91 -2.24
CA SER A 417 -5.66 3.26 -2.40
C SER A 417 -6.29 2.55 -3.59
N VAL A 418 -5.61 2.55 -4.75
CA VAL A 418 -6.09 1.86 -5.95
C VAL A 418 -6.21 0.34 -5.69
N ARG A 419 -5.20 -0.26 -5.05
CA ARG A 419 -5.24 -1.69 -4.69
C ARG A 419 -6.37 -2.02 -3.72
N ALA A 420 -6.59 -1.18 -2.71
CA ALA A 420 -7.63 -1.44 -1.71
C ALA A 420 -9.04 -1.17 -2.25
N ALA A 421 -9.21 -0.14 -3.09
CA ALA A 421 -10.49 0.21 -3.70
C ALA A 421 -11.01 -0.91 -4.61
N THR A 422 -10.12 -1.48 -5.44
CA THR A 422 -10.47 -2.59 -6.35
C THR A 422 -10.91 -3.86 -5.60
N ARG A 423 -10.44 -4.06 -4.36
CA ARG A 423 -10.76 -5.25 -3.55
C ARG A 423 -11.90 -5.07 -2.53
N SER A 424 -12.17 -3.84 -2.09
CA SER A 424 -13.14 -3.56 -1.01
C SER A 424 -14.53 -3.18 -1.51
N GLY A 425 -14.72 -3.00 -2.82
CA GLY A 425 -15.99 -2.55 -3.41
C GLY A 425 -16.28 -1.08 -3.13
N THR A 426 -17.56 -0.68 -3.09
CA THR A 426 -18.00 0.72 -2.98
C THR A 426 -17.38 1.47 -1.80
N LYS A 427 -17.29 0.83 -0.62
CA LYS A 427 -16.68 1.44 0.57
C LYS A 427 -15.20 1.80 0.35
N GLY A 428 -14.46 0.94 -0.34
CA GLY A 428 -13.06 1.20 -0.68
C GLY A 428 -12.92 2.36 -1.66
N VAL A 429 -13.82 2.44 -2.65
CA VAL A 429 -13.85 3.56 -3.62
C VAL A 429 -14.13 4.88 -2.92
N CYS A 430 -15.13 4.92 -2.02
CA CYS A 430 -15.42 6.13 -1.25
C CYS A 430 -14.20 6.61 -0.42
N LEU A 431 -13.51 5.69 0.25
CA LEU A 431 -12.29 6.03 1.00
C LEU A 431 -11.14 6.48 0.08
N ALA A 432 -10.96 5.85 -1.08
CA ALA A 432 -9.96 6.27 -2.05
C ALA A 432 -10.24 7.67 -2.62
N MET A 433 -11.52 8.06 -2.78
CA MET A 433 -11.90 9.42 -3.15
C MET A 433 -11.53 10.44 -2.07
N VAL A 434 -11.70 10.09 -0.79
CA VAL A 434 -11.24 10.94 0.33
C VAL A 434 -9.73 11.11 0.27
N VAL A 435 -8.97 10.03 0.05
CA VAL A 435 -7.50 10.11 -0.11
C VAL A 435 -7.14 10.99 -1.31
N ALA A 436 -7.77 10.81 -2.47
CA ALA A 436 -7.49 11.61 -3.65
C ALA A 436 -7.78 13.10 -3.43
N PHE A 437 -8.89 13.43 -2.75
CA PHE A 437 -9.20 14.80 -2.36
C PHE A 437 -8.14 15.39 -1.43
N SER A 438 -7.70 14.64 -0.42
CA SER A 438 -6.64 15.08 0.49
C SER A 438 -5.31 15.30 -0.23
N LEU A 439 -4.91 14.40 -1.14
CA LEU A 439 -3.70 14.56 -1.96
C LEU A 439 -3.78 15.79 -2.86
N LEU A 440 -4.92 16.02 -3.51
CA LEU A 440 -5.16 17.21 -4.32
C LEU A 440 -5.09 18.49 -3.48
N TRP A 441 -5.68 18.46 -2.28
CA TRP A 441 -5.61 19.57 -1.34
C TRP A 441 -4.18 19.89 -0.94
N THR A 442 -3.39 18.88 -0.57
CA THR A 442 -1.95 19.04 -0.27
C THR A 442 -1.18 19.60 -1.47
N ALA A 443 -1.46 19.11 -2.68
CA ALA A 443 -0.82 19.61 -3.89
C ALA A 443 -1.15 21.10 -4.14
N LEU A 444 -2.41 21.49 -3.94
CA LEU A 444 -2.84 22.89 -4.02
C LEU A 444 -2.14 23.76 -2.97
N GLN A 445 -2.02 23.29 -1.73
CA GLN A 445 -1.29 24.01 -0.68
C GLN A 445 0.17 24.28 -1.07
N VAL A 446 0.88 23.27 -1.58
CA VAL A 446 2.26 23.42 -2.04
C VAL A 446 2.34 24.35 -3.24
N TYR A 447 1.40 24.22 -4.19
CA TYR A 447 1.33 25.09 -5.36
C TYR A 447 1.12 26.56 -4.97
N PHE A 448 0.18 26.86 -4.08
CA PHE A 448 -0.08 28.22 -3.63
C PHE A 448 1.08 28.78 -2.80
N ALA A 449 1.69 27.99 -1.93
CA ALA A 449 2.87 28.41 -1.19
C ALA A 449 4.06 28.78 -2.11
N PHE A 450 4.13 28.17 -3.29
CA PHE A 450 5.16 28.48 -4.28
C PHE A 450 4.85 29.73 -5.13
N ASN A 451 3.57 29.93 -5.50
CA ASN A 451 3.16 30.98 -6.45
C ASN A 451 2.60 32.25 -5.78
N CYS A 452 2.22 32.18 -4.51
CA CYS A 452 1.65 33.29 -3.75
C CYS A 452 2.48 33.50 -2.47
N PRO A 453 3.57 34.29 -2.55
CA PRO A 453 4.45 34.57 -1.41
C PRO A 453 3.84 35.50 -0.35
N ASP A 454 2.68 36.10 -0.64
CA ASP A 454 1.93 37.03 0.22
C ASP A 454 0.51 36.49 0.51
#